data_AF-A0A8T3D4Z2-F1
#
_entry.id   AF-A0A8T3D4Z2-F1
#
_cell.length_a   1.000
_cell.length_b   1.000
_cell.length_c   1.000
_cell.angle_alpha   90.00
_cell.angle_beta   90.00
_cell.angle_gamma   90.00
#
_symmetry.space_group_name_H-M   'P 1'
#
loop_
_entity.id
_entity.type
_entity.pdbx_description
1 polymer ?
#
loop_
_entity_poly.entity_id
_entity_poly.type
_entity_poly.pdbx_seq_one_letter_code
_entity_poly.pdbx_strand_id
1 'polypeptide(L)'
;MMREGTPEETQIDLGDTDISLEDDLISTQSDTRPLLNERDPRGVNECLKVTFEDVIAEPQSVRSTDKVWICSHTLFEVSKVWLYRIFTTLLAVPVSLISGILFAVLTCLHIWLIMPCVQFLLVNMQCLQTLWSSVLDIAVSPVCRSLGKCWGAVGVHLERK
;
A
#
# COMPACT_ATOMS: atom_id res chain seq x y z
N MET A 1 -17.23 40.42 12.55
CA MET A 1 -16.19 39.92 11.61
C MET A 1 -15.80 38.53 12.12
N MET A 2 -15.76 37.56 11.20
CA MET A 2 -15.57 36.09 11.32
C MET A 2 -14.69 35.63 12.50
N ARG A 3 -15.05 34.62 13.32
CA ARG A 3 -15.16 33.15 13.10
C ARG A 3 -13.88 32.50 12.57
N GLU A 4 -12.98 32.15 13.49
CA GLU A 4 -12.11 30.96 13.47
C GLU A 4 -12.32 30.32 14.86
N GLY A 5 -12.72 29.07 15.09
CA GLY A 5 -12.58 27.86 14.30
C GLY A 5 -11.92 26.80 15.21
N THR A 6 -12.60 26.41 16.31
CA THR A 6 -12.19 25.30 17.17
C THR A 6 -12.25 23.96 16.40
N PRO A 7 -11.46 22.96 16.81
CA PRO A 7 -12.05 21.93 17.68
C PRO A 7 -11.16 21.72 18.91
N GLU A 8 -11.66 21.96 20.12
CA GLU A 8 -12.26 20.93 20.96
C GLU A 8 -11.42 19.66 20.93
N GLU A 9 -10.38 19.68 21.75
CA GLU A 9 -9.81 18.47 22.33
C GLU A 9 -10.95 17.69 22.98
N THR A 10 -11.31 16.60 22.34
CA THR A 10 -12.30 15.66 22.85
C THR A 10 -11.64 14.95 24.03
N GLN A 11 -11.92 15.46 25.22
CA GLN A 11 -11.84 14.68 26.45
C GLN A 11 -12.62 13.38 26.25
N ILE A 12 -11.94 12.27 26.47
CA ILE A 12 -12.55 11.02 26.87
C ILE A 12 -12.07 10.78 28.29
N ASP A 13 -12.74 11.44 29.23
CA ASP A 13 -12.74 11.10 30.64
C ASP A 13 -13.95 10.18 30.87
N LEU A 14 -13.69 8.90 31.17
CA LEU A 14 -14.51 8.04 32.03
C LEU A 14 -13.92 6.63 32.08
N GLY A 15 -13.52 6.19 33.27
CA GLY A 15 -13.31 4.77 33.54
C GLY A 15 -12.22 4.46 34.55
N ASP A 16 -12.38 4.99 35.75
CA ASP A 16 -11.70 4.53 36.96
C ASP A 16 -11.79 3.01 37.12
N THR A 17 -10.81 2.44 37.84
CA THR A 17 -10.84 1.17 38.59
C THR A 17 -10.18 -0.06 37.92
N ASP A 18 -9.20 -0.58 38.67
CA ASP A 18 -8.48 -1.86 38.56
C ASP A 18 -7.39 -1.89 37.48
N ILE A 19 -6.08 -1.90 37.78
CA ILE A 19 -5.35 -2.73 38.75
C ILE A 19 -4.05 -1.98 39.13
N SER A 20 -4.06 -1.32 40.30
CA SER A 20 -2.86 -0.81 40.98
C SER A 20 -2.41 -1.75 42.12
N LEU A 21 -2.67 -3.05 41.98
CA LEU A 21 -2.43 -4.03 43.04
C LEU A 21 -1.90 -5.33 42.42
N GLU A 22 -0.62 -5.39 42.03
CA GLU A 22 0.10 -6.68 41.91
C GLU A 22 1.62 -6.60 41.67
N ASP A 23 2.28 -5.44 41.83
CA ASP A 23 3.77 -5.36 41.79
C ASP A 23 4.42 -5.16 43.18
N ASP A 24 3.67 -5.34 44.27
CA ASP A 24 4.19 -5.20 45.65
C ASP A 24 4.25 -6.51 46.45
N LEU A 25 4.09 -7.67 45.81
CA LEU A 25 4.19 -8.97 46.50
C LEU A 25 4.68 -10.07 45.56
N ILE A 26 5.98 -10.39 45.69
CA ILE A 26 6.79 -11.52 45.17
C ILE A 26 8.05 -10.92 44.52
N SER A 27 9.11 -10.61 45.25
CA SER A 27 9.98 -11.60 45.86
C SER A 27 10.72 -10.98 47.05
N THR A 28 10.14 -11.15 48.23
CA THR A 28 10.87 -11.15 49.50
C THR A 28 11.79 -12.37 49.54
N GLN A 29 12.96 -12.28 48.88
CA GLN A 29 14.10 -13.13 49.17
C GLN A 29 15.40 -12.46 48.72
N SER A 30 15.84 -11.49 49.52
CA SER A 30 17.26 -11.28 49.77
C SER A 30 17.38 -10.72 51.18
N ASP A 31 17.04 -11.59 52.12
CA ASP A 31 17.36 -11.42 53.54
C ASP A 31 18.88 -11.58 53.70
N THR A 32 19.59 -10.54 53.29
CA THR A 32 20.97 -10.26 53.69
C THR A 32 21.10 -8.76 53.71
N ARG A 33 20.36 -8.11 54.61
CA ARG A 33 20.89 -6.87 55.19
C ARG A 33 22.08 -7.32 56.04
N PRO A 34 23.34 -7.14 55.60
CA PRO A 34 24.41 -7.31 56.56
C PRO A 34 24.13 -6.22 57.59
N LEU A 35 24.05 -6.58 58.85
CA LEU A 35 24.17 -5.61 59.93
C LEU A 35 25.51 -4.92 59.72
N LEU A 36 25.50 -3.81 58.98
CA LEU A 36 26.60 -2.86 58.85
C LEU A 36 26.67 -2.16 60.22
N ASN A 37 27.11 -2.92 61.22
CA ASN A 37 27.80 -2.31 62.34
C ASN A 37 28.91 -1.48 61.71
N GLU A 38 28.89 -0.17 61.92
CA GLU A 38 29.81 0.76 61.31
C GLU A 38 31.22 0.40 61.81
N ARG A 39 31.89 -0.48 61.06
CA ARG A 39 33.16 -1.12 61.43
C ARG A 39 34.32 -0.12 61.46
N ASP A 40 34.09 1.11 61.03
CA ASP A 40 35.02 2.22 61.13
C ASP A 40 34.29 3.52 61.55
N PRO A 41 34.05 3.72 62.86
CA PRO A 41 33.38 4.92 63.37
C PRO A 41 34.23 6.20 63.21
N ARG A 42 35.48 6.09 62.75
CA ARG A 42 36.41 7.21 62.56
C ARG A 42 36.71 7.48 61.08
N GLY A 43 36.19 6.68 60.16
CA GLY A 43 36.36 6.85 58.71
C GLY A 43 37.82 6.89 58.25
N VAL A 44 38.74 6.27 59.00
CA VAL A 44 40.18 6.38 58.74
C VAL A 44 40.65 5.47 57.60
N ASN A 45 39.85 4.46 57.24
CA ASN A 45 40.18 3.46 56.22
C ASN A 45 39.37 3.61 54.92
N GLU A 46 38.96 4.83 54.54
CA GLU A 46 38.22 5.05 53.29
C GLU A 46 39.00 4.58 52.05
N CYS A 47 40.34 4.59 52.08
CA CYS A 47 41.18 4.07 50.99
C CYS A 47 41.18 2.54 50.86
N LEU A 48 40.68 1.80 51.86
CA LEU A 48 40.55 0.34 51.85
C LEU A 48 39.10 -0.10 51.53
N LYS A 49 38.20 0.86 51.27
CA LYS A 49 36.79 0.63 50.96
C LYS A 49 36.64 0.34 49.46
N VAL A 50 37.09 -0.84 49.08
CA VAL A 50 37.00 -1.35 47.72
C VAL A 50 35.59 -1.89 47.50
N THR A 51 34.81 -1.25 46.64
CA THR A 51 33.51 -1.79 46.21
C THR A 51 33.74 -3.04 45.36
N PHE A 52 32.85 -4.03 45.38
CA PHE A 52 33.03 -5.30 44.66
C PHE A 52 33.33 -5.11 43.16
N GLU A 53 32.84 -4.02 42.57
CA GLU A 53 33.10 -3.58 41.20
C GLU A 53 34.59 -3.29 40.94
N ASP A 54 35.31 -2.77 41.95
CA ASP A 54 36.76 -2.47 41.87
C ASP A 54 37.61 -3.74 42.14
N VAL A 55 37.07 -4.72 42.89
CA VAL A 55 37.70 -6.05 43.05
C VAL A 55 37.64 -6.87 41.76
N ILE A 56 36.55 -6.78 41.00
CA ILE A 56 36.36 -7.52 39.75
C ILE A 56 36.94 -6.80 38.53
N ALA A 57 37.33 -5.52 38.67
CA ALA A 57 37.89 -4.68 37.61
C ALA A 57 37.06 -4.69 36.31
N GLU A 58 35.74 -4.87 36.40
CA GLU A 58 34.88 -4.94 35.23
C GLU A 58 34.59 -3.50 34.73
N PRO A 59 35.05 -3.11 33.53
CA PRO A 59 34.74 -1.80 33.02
C PRO A 59 33.24 -1.68 32.77
N GLN A 60 32.65 -0.52 33.08
CA GLN A 60 31.22 -0.21 32.87
C GLN A 60 30.72 -0.44 31.42
N SER A 61 31.64 -0.72 30.49
CA SER A 61 31.39 -1.00 29.08
C SER A 61 30.98 -2.44 28.77
N VAL A 62 31.25 -3.43 29.63
CA VAL A 62 31.05 -4.87 29.34
C VAL A 62 29.81 -5.50 29.98
N ARG A 63 28.87 -4.68 30.49
CA ARG A 63 27.50 -5.13 30.79
C ARG A 63 26.79 -5.50 29.48
N SER A 64 27.11 -6.68 28.96
CA SER A 64 26.78 -7.19 27.63
C SER A 64 25.27 -7.39 27.47
N THR A 65 24.58 -7.76 28.54
CA THR A 65 23.17 -8.17 28.51
C THR A 65 22.23 -7.04 28.10
N ASP A 66 22.44 -5.82 28.60
CA ASP A 66 21.59 -4.66 28.26
C ASP A 66 21.84 -4.20 26.81
N LYS A 67 23.11 -4.27 26.36
CA LYS A 67 23.48 -3.92 25.00
C LYS A 67 22.99 -4.94 23.97
N VAL A 68 23.00 -6.23 24.30
CA VAL A 68 22.46 -7.30 23.44
C VAL A 68 20.95 -7.14 23.32
N TRP A 69 20.25 -6.83 24.42
CA TRP A 69 18.82 -6.55 24.40
C TRP A 69 18.49 -5.35 23.50
N ILE A 70 19.12 -4.19 23.73
CA ILE A 70 18.92 -3.00 22.89
C ILE A 70 19.31 -3.26 21.43
N CYS A 71 20.43 -3.94 21.18
CA CYS A 71 20.92 -4.23 19.84
C CYS A 71 19.94 -5.13 19.07
N SER A 72 19.41 -6.16 19.71
CA SER A 72 18.42 -7.04 19.08
C SER A 72 17.13 -6.30 18.74
N HIS A 73 16.66 -5.43 19.62
CA HIS A 73 15.47 -4.61 19.41
C HIS A 73 15.67 -3.63 18.25
N THR A 74 16.80 -2.92 18.23
CA THR A 74 17.13 -1.99 17.15
C THR A 74 17.36 -2.73 15.82
N LEU A 75 18.06 -3.86 15.82
CA LEU A 75 18.29 -4.66 14.62
C LEU A 75 16.97 -5.19 14.03
N PHE A 76 16.02 -5.57 14.89
CA PHE A 76 14.69 -5.97 14.45
C PHE A 76 13.95 -4.81 13.76
N GLU A 77 13.93 -3.61 14.33
CA GLU A 77 13.38 -2.38 13.72
C GLU A 77 14.01 -2.05 12.36
N VAL A 78 15.33 -2.11 12.28
CA VAL A 78 16.07 -1.83 11.05
C VAL A 78 15.81 -2.92 10.00
N SER A 79 15.74 -4.18 10.41
CA SER A 79 15.45 -5.34 9.57
C SER A 79 14.12 -5.18 8.85
N LYS A 80 13.05 -4.75 9.53
CA LYS A 80 11.73 -4.54 8.89
C LYS A 80 11.84 -3.56 7.74
N VAL A 81 12.42 -2.39 7.99
CA VAL A 81 12.54 -1.32 6.99
C VAL A 81 13.38 -1.77 5.80
N TRP A 82 14.50 -2.45 6.06
CA TRP A 82 15.34 -2.98 5.00
C TRP A 82 14.67 -4.12 4.23
N LEU A 83 13.96 -5.01 4.91
CA LEU A 83 13.22 -6.10 4.27
C LEU A 83 12.14 -5.55 3.35
N TYR A 84 11.38 -4.52 3.77
CA TYR A 84 10.42 -3.86 2.89
C TYR A 84 11.09 -3.28 1.65
N ARG A 85 12.25 -2.62 1.78
CA ARG A 85 13.00 -2.01 0.66
C ARG A 85 13.63 -3.03 -0.27
N ILE A 86 14.17 -4.13 0.27
CA ILE A 86 14.74 -5.21 -0.54
C ILE A 86 13.63 -5.97 -1.24
N PHE A 87 12.56 -6.35 -0.52
CA PHE A 87 11.44 -7.09 -1.09
C PHE A 87 10.72 -6.28 -2.17
N THR A 88 10.46 -4.98 -1.94
CA THR A 88 9.85 -4.13 -2.98
C THR A 88 10.74 -4.03 -4.22
N THR A 89 12.06 -3.88 -4.05
CA THR A 89 13.00 -3.84 -5.18
C THR A 89 13.07 -5.19 -5.90
N LEU A 90 13.10 -6.29 -5.13
CA LEU A 90 13.15 -7.65 -5.63
C LEU A 90 11.87 -8.03 -6.37
N LEU A 91 10.71 -7.49 -6.00
CA LEU A 91 9.45 -7.66 -6.76
C LEU A 91 9.36 -6.70 -7.94
N ALA A 92 9.92 -5.50 -7.85
CA ALA A 92 9.94 -4.54 -8.94
C ALA A 92 10.76 -5.06 -10.15
N VAL A 93 11.89 -5.74 -9.90
CA VAL A 93 12.73 -6.33 -10.96
C VAL A 93 11.99 -7.35 -11.84
N PRO A 94 11.37 -8.43 -11.31
CA PRO A 94 10.64 -9.40 -12.12
C PRO A 94 9.41 -8.78 -12.77
N VAL A 95 8.69 -7.87 -12.09
CA VAL A 95 7.56 -7.15 -12.69
C VAL A 95 8.01 -6.31 -13.89
N SER A 96 9.16 -5.61 -13.77
CA SER A 96 9.74 -4.85 -14.89
C SER A 96 10.22 -5.73 -16.02
N LEU A 97 10.78 -6.91 -15.73
CA LEU A 97 11.18 -7.87 -16.75
C LEU A 97 9.97 -8.43 -17.49
N ILE A 98 8.93 -8.84 -16.75
CA ILE A 98 7.68 -9.35 -17.32
C ILE A 98 7.00 -8.28 -18.18
N SER A 99 6.91 -7.04 -17.70
CA SER A 99 6.31 -5.95 -18.47
C SER A 99 7.11 -5.61 -19.72
N GLY A 100 8.45 -5.62 -19.65
CA GLY A 100 9.32 -5.44 -20.80
C GLY A 100 9.17 -6.54 -21.86
N ILE A 101 9.15 -7.81 -21.43
CA ILE A 101 8.93 -8.96 -22.33
C ILE A 101 7.52 -8.88 -22.93
N LEU A 102 6.50 -8.59 -22.12
CA LEU A 102 5.12 -8.44 -22.57
C LEU A 102 5.01 -7.31 -23.61
N PHE A 103 5.64 -6.16 -23.35
CA PHE A 103 5.65 -5.03 -24.29
C PHE A 103 6.40 -5.38 -25.59
N ALA A 104 7.50 -6.12 -25.52
CA ALA A 104 8.23 -6.58 -26.69
C ALA A 104 7.36 -7.53 -27.55
N VAL A 105 6.68 -8.50 -26.93
CA VAL A 105 5.76 -9.41 -27.62
C VAL A 105 4.57 -8.65 -28.19
N LEU A 106 3.96 -7.73 -27.43
CA LEU A 106 2.86 -6.89 -27.90
C LEU A 106 3.28 -6.01 -29.07
N THR A 107 4.48 -5.44 -29.05
CA THR A 107 4.99 -4.61 -30.15
C THR A 107 5.29 -5.45 -31.39
N CYS A 108 5.89 -6.63 -31.21
CA CYS A 108 6.08 -7.60 -32.29
C CYS A 108 4.73 -7.99 -32.90
N LEU A 109 3.76 -8.35 -32.06
CA LEU A 109 2.39 -8.66 -32.48
C LEU A 109 1.71 -7.44 -33.11
N HIS A 110 1.92 -6.22 -32.62
CA HIS A 110 1.35 -5.02 -33.21
C HIS A 110 1.87 -4.82 -34.64
N ILE A 111 3.18 -4.90 -34.85
CA ILE A 111 3.76 -4.73 -36.19
C ILE A 111 3.28 -5.87 -37.12
N TRP A 112 3.28 -7.11 -36.65
CA TRP A 112 2.95 -8.28 -37.47
C TRP A 112 1.45 -8.56 -37.63
N LEU A 113 0.62 -8.23 -36.65
CA LEU A 113 -0.83 -8.52 -36.64
C LEU A 113 -1.64 -7.25 -36.82
N ILE A 114 -1.31 -6.13 -36.17
CA ILE A 114 -2.13 -4.90 -36.31
C ILE A 114 -2.02 -4.33 -37.72
N MET A 115 -0.84 -4.33 -38.35
CA MET A 115 -0.74 -3.91 -39.76
C MET A 115 -1.65 -4.74 -40.70
N PRO A 116 -1.57 -6.08 -40.76
CA PRO A 116 -2.47 -6.84 -41.61
C PRO A 116 -3.92 -6.84 -41.11
N CYS A 117 -4.19 -6.76 -39.81
CA CYS A 117 -5.55 -6.63 -39.29
C CYS A 117 -6.20 -5.33 -39.76
N VAL A 118 -5.49 -4.19 -39.72
CA VAL A 118 -6.04 -2.92 -40.21
C VAL A 118 -6.31 -3.00 -41.72
N GLN A 119 -5.38 -3.55 -42.50
CA GLN A 119 -5.59 -3.74 -43.94
C GLN A 119 -6.76 -4.69 -44.22
N PHE A 120 -6.84 -5.81 -43.51
CA PHE A 120 -7.93 -6.77 -43.62
C PHE A 120 -9.27 -6.13 -43.22
N LEU A 121 -9.34 -5.39 -42.12
CA LEU A 121 -10.54 -4.69 -41.69
C LEU A 121 -10.95 -3.64 -42.71
N LEU A 122 -10.03 -2.88 -43.31
CA LEU A 122 -10.36 -1.92 -44.37
C LEU A 122 -10.96 -2.61 -45.60
N VAL A 123 -10.36 -3.72 -46.05
CA VAL A 123 -10.87 -4.52 -47.17
C VAL A 123 -12.23 -5.13 -46.84
N ASN A 124 -12.41 -5.67 -45.63
CA ASN A 124 -13.70 -6.22 -45.19
C ASN A 124 -14.75 -5.13 -45.05
N MET A 125 -14.40 -3.95 -44.53
CA MET A 125 -15.31 -2.82 -44.42
C MET A 125 -15.74 -2.32 -45.80
N GLN A 126 -14.84 -2.29 -46.79
CA GLN A 126 -15.19 -1.96 -48.18
C GLN A 126 -16.12 -3.01 -48.79
N CYS A 127 -15.81 -4.31 -48.61
CA CYS A 127 -16.69 -5.39 -49.04
C CYS A 127 -18.08 -5.30 -48.36
N LEU A 128 -18.09 -5.08 -47.05
CA LEU A 128 -19.30 -4.93 -46.26
C LEU A 128 -20.08 -3.70 -46.70
N GLN A 129 -19.43 -2.57 -46.99
CA GLN A 129 -20.08 -1.37 -47.50
C GLN A 129 -20.76 -1.63 -48.85
N THR A 130 -20.09 -2.32 -49.78
CA THR A 130 -20.69 -2.67 -51.07
C THR A 130 -21.86 -3.63 -50.89
N LEU A 131 -21.70 -4.67 -50.08
CA LEU A 131 -22.71 -5.68 -49.82
C LEU A 131 -23.92 -5.06 -49.10
N TRP A 132 -23.68 -4.19 -48.12
CA TRP A 132 -24.70 -3.43 -47.41
C TRP A 132 -25.44 -2.47 -48.32
N SER A 133 -24.71 -1.77 -49.22
CA SER A 133 -25.32 -0.92 -50.24
C SER A 133 -26.23 -1.73 -51.17
N SER A 134 -25.79 -2.90 -51.62
CA SER A 134 -26.62 -3.79 -52.46
C SER A 134 -27.85 -4.32 -51.73
N VAL A 135 -27.71 -4.72 -50.46
CA VAL A 135 -28.85 -5.17 -49.63
C VAL A 135 -29.83 -4.03 -49.41
N LEU A 136 -29.34 -2.83 -49.10
CA LEU A 136 -30.17 -1.64 -48.96
C LEU A 136 -30.84 -1.27 -50.28
N ASP A 137 -30.17 -1.36 -51.43
CA ASP A 137 -30.81 -1.09 -52.72
C ASP A 137 -31.97 -2.08 -52.97
N ILE A 138 -31.74 -3.38 -52.76
CA ILE A 138 -32.78 -4.41 -52.93
C ILE A 138 -33.94 -4.23 -51.94
N ALA A 139 -33.68 -3.80 -50.70
CA ALA A 139 -34.72 -3.64 -49.68
C ALA A 139 -35.43 -2.29 -49.74
N VAL A 140 -34.68 -1.20 -49.91
CA VAL A 140 -35.17 0.19 -49.89
C VAL A 140 -35.79 0.58 -51.21
N SER A 141 -35.25 0.14 -52.36
CA SER A 141 -35.82 0.46 -53.68
C SER A 141 -37.30 0.03 -53.83
N PRO A 142 -37.73 -1.20 -53.46
CA PRO A 142 -39.15 -1.55 -53.51
C PRO A 142 -39.99 -0.84 -52.44
N VAL A 143 -39.45 -0.56 -51.26
CA VAL A 143 -40.17 0.16 -50.19
C VAL A 143 -40.41 1.61 -50.60
N CYS A 144 -39.39 2.32 -51.05
CA CYS A 144 -39.50 3.69 -51.55
C CYS A 144 -40.40 3.77 -52.79
N ARG A 145 -40.34 2.78 -53.70
CA ARG A 145 -41.23 2.74 -54.86
C ARG A 145 -42.70 2.52 -54.47
N SER A 146 -42.95 1.70 -53.46
CA SER A 146 -44.29 1.44 -52.94
C SER A 146 -44.82 2.65 -52.19
N LEU A 147 -44.03 3.25 -51.30
CA LEU A 147 -44.36 4.49 -50.58
C LEU A 147 -44.60 5.67 -51.53
N GLY A 148 -43.76 5.83 -52.55
CA GLY A 148 -43.91 6.86 -53.58
C GLY A 148 -45.20 6.70 -54.39
N LYS A 149 -45.62 5.45 -54.68
CA LYS A 149 -46.92 5.17 -55.30
C LYS A 149 -48.09 5.49 -54.36
N CYS A 150 -47.98 5.14 -53.09
CA CYS A 150 -49.01 5.44 -52.09
C CYS A 150 -49.17 6.95 -51.87
N TRP A 151 -48.08 7.71 -51.79
CA TRP A 151 -48.12 9.17 -51.60
C TRP A 151 -48.48 9.93 -52.88
N GLY A 152 -48.05 9.45 -54.06
CA GLY A 152 -48.43 10.07 -55.34
C GLY A 152 -49.90 9.85 -55.73
N ALA A 153 -50.52 8.78 -55.23
CA ALA A 153 -51.95 8.53 -55.44
C ALA A 153 -52.85 9.49 -54.63
N VAL A 154 -52.31 10.18 -53.62
CA VAL A 154 -53.02 11.22 -52.84
C VAL A 154 -52.72 12.60 -53.45
N GLY A 155 -52.94 12.75 -54.75
CA GLY A 155 -52.92 14.05 -55.42
C GLY A 155 -54.26 14.74 -55.25
N VAL A 156 -54.35 15.66 -54.29
CA VAL A 156 -55.55 16.47 -54.02
C VAL A 156 -55.97 17.27 -55.26
N HIS A 157 -57.20 17.00 -55.73
CA HIS A 157 -57.87 17.75 -56.78
C HIS A 157 -58.30 19.10 -56.21
N LEU A 158 -57.48 20.14 -56.46
CA LEU A 158 -57.77 21.51 -56.06
C LEU A 158 -58.74 22.14 -57.08
N GLU A 159 -60.05 22.08 -56.82
CA GLU A 159 -61.01 22.91 -57.55
C GLU A 159 -60.76 24.39 -57.20
N ARG A 160 -60.24 25.13 -58.18
CA ARG A 160 -60.04 26.58 -58.09
C ARG A 160 -61.35 27.27 -58.44
N LYS A 161 -61.96 27.92 -57.44
CA LYS A 161 -63.15 28.77 -57.56
C LYS A 161 -62.77 30.23 -57.81
#